data_AF-A0A842QSH8-F1
#
_entry.id   AF-A0A842QSH8-F1
#
_cell.length_a   1.000
_cell.length_b   1.000
_cell.length_c   1.000
_cell.angle_alpha   90.00
_cell.angle_beta   90.00
_cell.angle_gamma   90.00
#
_symmetry.space_group_name_H-M   'P 1'
#
loop_
_entity.id
_entity.type
_entity.pdbx_description
1 polymer ?
#
loop_
_entity_poly.entity_id
_entity_poly.type
_entity_poly.pdbx_seq_one_letter_code
_entity_poly.pdbx_strand_id
1 'polypeptide(L)'
;MESKLAEIDPSTSAFKILVYLTFKDQPMRPIDISRGLGENGSTVRARLAELNKDGLVDNTNDGYVSNLTTYDILMRLYKSNQE
;
A
#
# COMPACT_ATOMS: atom_id res chain seq x y z
N MET A 1 10.50 -1.91 -10.40
CA MET A 1 9.52 -1.69 -9.31
C MET A 1 9.91 -0.52 -8.40
N GLU A 2 11.21 -0.20 -8.24
CA GLU A 2 11.68 0.93 -7.42
C GLU A 2 11.18 2.34 -7.83
N SER A 3 10.69 2.57 -9.06
CA SER A 3 10.31 3.94 -9.48
C SER A 3 8.98 4.42 -8.90
N LYS A 4 7.95 3.57 -8.85
CA LYS A 4 6.60 3.99 -8.45
C LYS A 4 6.43 4.16 -6.94
N LEU A 5 7.12 3.34 -6.15
CA LEU A 5 7.13 3.49 -4.68
C LEU A 5 7.78 4.80 -4.24
N ALA A 6 8.82 5.26 -4.93
CA ALA A 6 9.52 6.50 -4.61
C ALA A 6 8.63 7.75 -4.84
N GLU A 7 7.71 7.69 -5.80
CA GLU A 7 6.77 8.77 -6.14
C GLU A 7 5.65 8.97 -5.10
N ILE A 8 5.43 8.00 -4.21
CA ILE A 8 4.35 8.06 -3.22
C ILE A 8 4.84 8.76 -1.95
N ASP A 9 4.17 9.83 -1.55
CA ASP A 9 4.40 10.54 -0.29
C ASP A 9 4.00 9.65 0.92
N PRO A 10 4.92 9.43 1.90
CA PRO A 10 4.68 8.60 3.07
C PRO A 10 3.51 9.02 3.96
N SER A 11 3.08 10.29 3.90
CA SER A 11 1.98 10.83 4.69
C SER A 11 0.60 10.43 4.15
N THR A 12 0.52 9.95 2.90
CA THR A 12 -0.73 9.69 2.19
C THR A 12 -1.40 8.37 2.59
N SER A 13 -2.72 8.29 2.45
CA SER A 13 -3.45 7.03 2.67
C SER A 13 -2.99 5.92 1.71
N ALA A 14 -2.54 6.25 0.49
CA ALA A 14 -1.99 5.26 -0.44
C ALA A 14 -0.75 4.57 0.15
N PHE A 15 0.17 5.34 0.73
CA PHE A 15 1.35 4.79 1.37
C PHE A 15 0.98 3.94 2.60
N LYS A 16 0.08 4.42 3.46
CA LYS A 16 -0.39 3.65 4.64
C LYS A 16 -0.99 2.31 4.24
N ILE A 17 -1.76 2.27 3.15
CA ILE A 17 -2.36 1.03 2.62
C ILE A 17 -1.27 0.08 2.11
N LEU A 18 -0.27 0.58 1.37
CA LEU A 18 0.87 -0.23 0.93
C LEU A 18 1.63 -0.84 2.11
N VAL A 19 1.96 -0.02 3.12
CA VAL A 19 2.62 -0.49 4.34
C VAL A 19 1.78 -1.59 4.99
N TYR A 20 0.48 -1.35 5.20
CA TYR A 20 -0.41 -2.32 5.81
C TYR A 20 -0.43 -3.66 5.07
N LEU A 21 -0.61 -3.64 3.75
CA LEU A 21 -0.64 -4.85 2.93
C LEU A 21 0.70 -5.58 2.93
N THR A 22 1.80 -4.85 2.81
CA THR A 22 3.16 -5.41 2.79
C THR A 22 3.49 -6.14 4.09
N PHE A 23 3.08 -5.59 5.24
CA PHE A 23 3.33 -6.23 6.53
C PHE A 23 2.30 -7.31 6.89
N LYS A 24 1.11 -7.31 6.26
CA LYS A 24 0.15 -8.40 6.41
C LYS A 24 0.56 -9.65 5.64
N ASP A 25 1.26 -9.47 4.52
CA ASP A 25 1.80 -10.55 3.67
C ASP A 25 0.75 -11.60 3.26
N GLN A 26 -0.48 -11.13 3.05
CA GLN A 26 -1.61 -11.95 2.58
C GLN A 26 -2.67 -11.05 1.92
N PRO A 27 -3.53 -11.59 1.06
CA PRO A 27 -4.66 -10.84 0.50
C PRO A 27 -5.59 -10.30 1.59
N MET A 28 -5.94 -9.02 1.49
CA MET A 28 -6.85 -8.35 2.41
C MET A 28 -8.00 -7.68 1.65
N ARG A 29 -9.23 -7.88 2.11
CA ARG A 29 -10.40 -7.23 1.52
C ARG A 29 -10.42 -5.74 1.87
N PRO A 30 -10.95 -4.86 0.99
CA PRO A 30 -11.01 -3.42 1.26
C PRO A 30 -11.66 -3.03 2.59
N ILE A 31 -12.68 -3.77 3.03
CA ILE A 31 -13.35 -3.52 4.31
C ILE A 31 -12.47 -3.84 5.52
N ASP A 32 -11.63 -4.87 5.41
CA ASP A 32 -10.72 -5.27 6.49
C ASP A 32 -9.52 -4.33 6.56
N ILE A 33 -9.06 -3.81 5.41
CA ILE A 33 -8.04 -2.75 5.33
C ILE A 33 -8.56 -1.45 5.95
N SER A 34 -9.78 -1.02 5.57
CA SER A 34 -10.44 0.17 6.13
C SER A 34 -10.56 0.10 7.65
N ARG A 35 -10.99 -1.04 8.18
CA ARG A 35 -11.06 -1.27 9.63
C ARG A 35 -9.68 -1.27 10.29
N GLY A 36 -8.71 -1.96 9.69
CA GLY A 36 -7.35 -2.07 10.23
C GLY A 36 -6.60 -0.74 10.29
N LEU A 37 -6.91 0.19 9.37
CA LEU A 37 -6.28 1.50 9.29
C LEU A 37 -7.13 2.65 9.87
N GLY A 38 -8.41 2.42 10.16
CA GLY A 38 -9.35 3.49 10.51
C GLY A 38 -9.62 4.47 9.35
N GLU A 39 -9.28 4.09 8.13
CA GLU A 39 -9.44 4.92 6.92
C GLU A 39 -10.84 4.71 6.29
N ASN A 40 -11.37 5.73 5.62
CA ASN A 40 -12.67 5.61 4.96
C ASN A 40 -12.64 4.55 3.84
N GLY A 41 -13.66 3.68 3.79
CA GLY A 41 -13.73 2.61 2.79
C GLY A 41 -13.77 3.06 1.32
N SER A 42 -14.31 4.26 1.00
CA SER A 42 -14.25 4.81 -0.36
C SER A 42 -12.82 5.24 -0.71
N THR A 43 -12.12 5.91 0.21
CA THR A 43 -10.70 6.27 0.07
C THR A 43 -9.84 5.04 -0.15
N VAL A 44 -10.04 4.00 0.66
CA VAL A 44 -9.29 2.74 0.53
C VAL A 44 -9.47 2.13 -0.86
N ARG A 45 -10.72 2.01 -1.35
CA ARG A 45 -10.98 1.47 -2.69
C ARG A 45 -10.35 2.31 -3.80
N ALA A 46 -10.45 3.64 -3.71
CA ALA A 46 -9.85 4.53 -4.71
C ALA A 46 -8.33 4.38 -4.76
N ARG A 47 -7.66 4.40 -3.59
CA ARG A 47 -6.21 4.23 -3.52
C ARG A 47 -5.76 2.82 -3.97
N LEU A 48 -6.49 1.77 -3.61
CA LEU A 48 -6.18 0.40 -4.07
C LEU A 48 -6.25 0.28 -5.60
N ALA A 49 -7.22 0.92 -6.24
CA ALA A 49 -7.32 0.93 -7.70
C ALA A 49 -6.11 1.64 -8.35
N GLU A 50 -5.65 2.75 -7.79
CA GLU A 50 -4.45 3.45 -8.24
C GLU A 50 -3.18 2.60 -8.04
N LEU A 51 -3.00 2.05 -6.85
CA LEU A 51 -1.85 1.21 -6.52
C LEU A 51 -1.78 -0.05 -7.40
N ASN A 52 -2.94 -0.63 -7.72
CA ASN A 52 -3.02 -1.78 -8.62
C ASN A 52 -2.64 -1.40 -10.05
N LYS A 53 -3.11 -0.24 -10.53
CA LYS A 53 -2.73 0.30 -11.83
C LYS A 53 -1.22 0.54 -11.92
N ASP A 54 -0.59 0.96 -10.82
CA ASP A 54 0.85 1.19 -10.73
C ASP A 54 1.66 -0.11 -10.48
N GLY A 55 0.99 -1.26 -10.37
CA GLY A 55 1.61 -2.58 -10.18
C GLY A 55 2.19 -2.81 -8.78
N LEU A 56 1.85 -1.97 -7.80
CA LEU A 56 2.35 -2.06 -6.43
C LEU A 56 1.54 -3.04 -5.57
N VAL A 57 0.31 -3.35 -5.99
CA VAL A 57 -0.56 -4.37 -5.38
C VAL A 57 -1.28 -5.15 -6.46
N ASP A 58 -1.58 -6.41 -6.17
CA ASP A 58 -2.42 -7.26 -7.03
C ASP A 58 -3.83 -7.39 -6.45
N ASN A 59 -4.83 -7.34 -7.31
CA ASN A 59 -6.22 -7.64 -6.97
C ASN A 59 -6.51 -9.11 -7.27
N THR A 60 -6.73 -9.89 -6.22
CA THR A 60 -7.01 -11.32 -6.26
C THR A 60 -8.47 -11.58 -5.92
N ASN A 61 -8.91 -12.84 -6.03
CA ASN A 61 -10.26 -13.23 -5.61
C ASN A 61 -10.53 -12.98 -4.11
N ASP A 62 -9.47 -13.03 -3.28
CA ASP A 62 -9.56 -12.90 -1.82
C ASP A 62 -9.30 -11.48 -1.31
N GLY A 63 -8.95 -10.56 -2.21
CA GLY A 63 -8.66 -9.16 -1.90
C GLY A 63 -7.33 -8.68 -2.50
N TYR A 64 -6.76 -7.64 -1.92
CA TYR A 64 -5.54 -7.01 -2.41
C TYR A 64 -4.32 -7.50 -1.63
N VAL A 65 -3.23 -7.78 -2.34
CA VAL A 65 -1.94 -8.17 -1.76
C VAL A 65 -0.83 -7.25 -2.27
N SER A 66 0.17 -6.97 -1.45
CA SER A 66 1.30 -6.14 -1.86
C SER A 66 2.25 -6.93 -2.76
N ASN A 67 2.79 -6.27 -3.79
CA ASN A 67 3.89 -6.80 -4.59
C ASN A 67 5.26 -6.37 -4.04
N LEU A 68 5.27 -5.55 -2.98
CA LEU A 68 6.47 -5.05 -2.33
C LEU A 68 6.88 -5.95 -1.17
N THR A 69 8.17 -5.94 -0.87
CA THR A 69 8.71 -6.54 0.34
C THR A 69 8.75 -5.52 1.49
N THR A 70 8.85 -6.02 2.72
CA THR A 70 9.11 -5.17 3.88
C THR A 70 10.38 -4.34 3.72
N TYR A 71 11.41 -4.90 3.07
CA TYR A 71 12.66 -4.20 2.79
C TYR A 71 12.44 -2.94 1.92
N ASP A 72 11.62 -3.05 0.87
CA ASP A 72 11.32 -1.92 -0.03
C ASP A 72 10.67 -0.75 0.74
N ILE A 73 9.72 -1.06 1.63
CA ILE A 73 9.05 -0.08 2.48
C ILE A 73 10.03 0.59 3.45
N LEU A 74 10.87 -0.19 4.12
CA LEU A 74 11.87 0.34 5.06
C LEU A 74 12.89 1.23 4.35
N MET A 75 13.36 0.83 3.17
CA MET A 75 14.28 1.63 2.38
C MET A 75 13.65 2.92 1.88
N ARG A 76 12.36 2.91 1.52
CA ARG A 76 11.61 4.12 1.15
C ARG A 76 11.55 5.10 2.32
N LEU A 77 11.17 4.63 3.51
CA LEU A 77 11.08 5.46 4.72
C LEU A 77 12.45 5.99 5.17
N TYR A 78 13.49 5.16 5.09
CA TYR A 78 14.85 5.58 5.42
C TYR A 78 15.31 6.75 4.53
N LYS A 79 15.07 6.67 3.22
CA LYS A 79 15.42 7.74 2.27
C LYS A 79 14.61 9.01 2.49
N SER A 80 13.31 8.90 2.80
CA SER A 80 12.44 10.06 3.08
C SER A 80 12.91 10.92 4.25
N ASN A 81 13.57 10.34 5.25
CA ASN A 81 14.00 11.05 6.45
C ASN A 81 15.38 11.74 6.30
N GLN A 82 15.99 11.67 5.11
CA GLN A 82 17.28 12.29 4.81
C GLN A 82 17.14 13.53 3.89
N GLU A 83 15.92 13.84 3.44
CA GLU A 83 15.55 15.01 2.63
C GLU A 83 14.87 16.08 3.48
#